data_AF-A0A367ZAE0-F1
#
_entry.id   AF-A0A367ZAE0-F1
#
_cell.length_a   1.000
_cell.length_b   1.000
_cell.length_c   1.000
_cell.angle_alpha   90.00
_cell.angle_beta   90.00
_cell.angle_gamma   90.00
#
_symmetry.space_group_name_H-M   'P 1'
#
loop_
_entity.id
_entity.type
_entity.pdbx_description
1 polymer ?
#
loop_
_entity_poly.entity_id
_entity_poly.type
_entity_poly.pdbx_seq_one_letter_code
_entity_poly.pdbx_strand_id
1 'polypeptide(L)'
;MVKVIKNILMKIFGMFILLTVFNFCLSFSQVDRKPAVAGQFYPSNASELGKTLSELFSKAVKGKTSQNILALISPHAGYVYSGEVAASAFNQLDPSKDYDNIFLIGSSHHIFFNGASIYRKGDFLTPLGKVVVNKTISDELIQKYDFFTDREDAHTLEHSIEVEIPFLQYHLKKEFKIVPIVLGTQSPEICKKIANALKPYLNHRNLFVISTDYSHYPNYDDAYKVDKLTNDAILSKNPDNLLKVLEDNQRKGIKNLSTSLCGWTSVLVLLYMLENQKDISAELVQYKNSGDVQFGDKSRVVGYSAITFKRREKMDKEEFNLNDNEKKLLLSISRKTLEMFVRENKIFDVNEKDLTPNLKEKCGAFVTLYLNRQLRGCIGRFDPVDPLYKVVQQMTIASASEDYRFYPVTEDELKNIEIEISVLTPLRRIKSIDEIQLGKHGIYIKKGLNSGTFLPKVATETGWTKEEFLGHCAQDKAGIGWNGWKDAELYTYEALVFNEKEFLK
;
A
#
# COMPACT_ATOMS: atom_id res chain seq x y z
N MET A 1 -34.73 -36.80 45.55
CA MET A 1 -33.59 -37.46 44.89
C MET A 1 -33.62 -37.38 43.36
N VAL A 2 -34.76 -37.56 42.69
CA VAL A 2 -34.85 -37.61 41.21
C VAL A 2 -34.51 -36.28 40.50
N LYS A 3 -34.79 -35.12 41.11
CA LYS A 3 -34.47 -33.79 40.53
C LYS A 3 -32.98 -33.43 40.53
N VAL A 4 -32.20 -33.98 41.47
CA VAL A 4 -30.75 -33.68 41.59
C VAL A 4 -29.94 -34.46 40.55
N ILE A 5 -30.34 -35.70 40.25
CA ILE A 5 -29.69 -36.56 39.25
C ILE A 5 -29.88 -36.02 37.82
N LYS A 6 -31.05 -35.44 37.52
CA LYS A 6 -31.33 -34.84 36.20
C LYS A 6 -30.45 -33.62 35.89
N ASN A 7 -30.14 -32.80 36.90
CA ASN A 7 -29.29 -31.62 36.73
C ASN A 7 -27.80 -31.95 36.59
N ILE A 8 -27.35 -33.08 37.15
CA ILE A 8 -25.96 -33.54 37.01
C ILE A 8 -25.75 -34.19 35.64
N LEU A 9 -26.71 -35.00 35.14
CA LEU A 9 -26.62 -35.55 33.79
C LEU A 9 -26.66 -34.48 32.69
N MET A 10 -27.46 -33.42 32.85
CA MET A 10 -27.52 -32.33 31.85
C MET A 10 -26.22 -31.50 31.80
N LYS A 11 -25.52 -31.32 32.93
CA LYS A 11 -24.22 -30.64 32.97
C LYS A 11 -23.09 -31.50 32.40
N ILE A 12 -23.12 -32.82 32.60
CA ILE A 12 -22.12 -33.74 32.02
C ILE A 12 -22.31 -33.87 30.50
N PHE A 13 -23.56 -33.89 30.00
CA PHE A 13 -23.84 -33.91 28.56
C PHE A 13 -23.52 -32.58 27.87
N GLY A 14 -23.77 -31.45 28.54
CA GLY A 14 -23.36 -30.13 28.06
C GLY A 14 -21.84 -29.94 28.02
N MET A 15 -21.10 -30.54 28.96
CA MET A 15 -19.63 -30.48 28.99
C MET A 15 -18.98 -31.42 27.96
N PHE A 16 -19.63 -32.54 27.62
CA PHE A 16 -19.19 -33.40 26.50
C PHE A 16 -19.47 -32.79 25.11
N ILE A 17 -20.53 -32.00 24.97
CA ILE A 17 -20.80 -31.24 23.73
C ILE A 17 -19.88 -30.01 23.63
N LEU A 18 -19.50 -29.38 24.75
CA LEU A 18 -18.52 -28.28 24.73
C LEU A 18 -17.07 -28.74 24.48
N LEU A 19 -16.72 -29.99 24.83
CA LEU A 19 -15.40 -30.58 24.54
C LEU A 19 -15.29 -31.26 23.17
N THR A 20 -16.40 -31.46 22.46
CA THR A 20 -16.39 -31.99 21.08
C THR A 20 -16.52 -30.92 20.00
N VAL A 21 -16.85 -29.67 20.36
CA VAL A 21 -16.84 -28.52 19.43
C VAL A 21 -15.47 -27.82 19.37
N PHE A 22 -14.50 -28.20 20.21
CA PHE A 22 -13.14 -27.64 20.22
C PHE A 22 -12.07 -28.52 19.54
N ASN A 23 -12.48 -29.41 18.62
CA ASN A 23 -11.55 -30.25 17.85
C ASN A 23 -12.07 -30.57 16.43
N PHE A 24 -12.52 -29.56 15.70
CA PHE A 24 -12.42 -29.57 14.24
C PHE A 24 -11.41 -28.51 13.80
N CYS A 25 -10.20 -28.63 14.34
CA CYS A 25 -9.04 -28.25 13.55
C CYS A 25 -9.00 -29.27 12.40
N LEU A 26 -9.66 -28.94 11.29
CA LEU A 26 -9.38 -29.61 10.02
C LEU A 26 -7.89 -29.34 9.76
N SER A 27 -7.04 -30.25 10.21
CA SER A 27 -5.73 -30.46 9.65
C SER A 27 -5.93 -30.92 8.21
N PHE A 28 -6.32 -29.97 7.34
CA PHE A 28 -6.16 -30.13 5.90
C PHE A 28 -4.71 -30.51 5.70
N SER A 29 -4.48 -31.73 5.20
CA SER A 29 -3.15 -32.16 4.80
C SER A 29 -2.59 -31.07 3.89
N GLN A 30 -1.47 -30.47 4.30
CA GLN A 30 -0.82 -29.46 3.49
C GLN A 30 -0.35 -30.13 2.20
N VAL A 31 -0.95 -29.72 1.06
CA VAL A 31 -0.55 -30.20 -0.25
C VAL A 31 0.29 -29.10 -0.89
N ASP A 32 1.59 -29.33 -0.97
CA ASP A 32 2.48 -28.39 -1.66
C ASP A 32 2.35 -28.56 -3.18
N ARG A 33 2.28 -27.43 -3.88
CA ARG A 33 2.16 -27.34 -5.32
C ARG A 33 3.50 -27.68 -5.96
N LYS A 34 3.57 -28.81 -6.66
CA LYS A 34 4.77 -29.26 -7.41
C LYS A 34 4.94 -28.47 -8.72
N PRO A 35 6.18 -28.26 -9.19
CA PRO A 35 6.39 -27.62 -10.47
C PRO A 35 5.84 -28.51 -11.60
N ALA A 36 5.03 -27.95 -12.48
CA ALA A 36 4.41 -28.61 -13.62
C ALA A 36 5.31 -28.60 -14.86
N VAL A 37 6.21 -27.61 -14.98
CA VAL A 37 7.01 -27.38 -16.22
C VAL A 37 8.52 -27.31 -15.99
N ALA A 38 9.00 -27.60 -14.77
CA ALA A 38 10.43 -27.81 -14.52
C ALA A 38 10.98 -28.96 -15.38
N GLY A 39 12.07 -28.70 -16.10
CA GLY A 39 12.65 -29.59 -17.11
C GLY A 39 12.09 -29.39 -18.52
N GLN A 40 11.08 -28.52 -18.70
CA GLN A 40 10.51 -28.18 -20.00
C GLN A 40 10.68 -26.68 -20.31
N PHE A 41 10.18 -25.82 -19.42
CA PHE A 41 10.21 -24.37 -19.62
C PHE A 41 11.46 -23.74 -19.01
N TYR A 42 12.00 -24.37 -17.97
CA TYR A 42 13.23 -23.98 -17.29
C TYR A 42 13.88 -25.23 -16.67
N PRO A 43 15.20 -25.23 -16.36
CA PRO A 43 15.87 -26.41 -15.83
C PRO A 43 15.28 -26.94 -14.52
N SER A 44 15.16 -28.27 -14.40
CA SER A 44 14.70 -28.92 -13.16
C SER A 44 15.80 -29.06 -12.10
N ASN A 45 17.07 -28.90 -12.47
CA ASN A 45 18.20 -28.91 -11.55
C ASN A 45 18.47 -27.49 -10.99
N ALA A 46 18.62 -27.38 -9.67
CA ALA A 46 18.82 -26.10 -8.98
C ALA A 46 20.06 -25.32 -9.45
N SER A 47 21.18 -26.02 -9.66
CA SER A 47 22.45 -25.40 -10.08
C SER A 47 22.38 -24.90 -11.51
N GLU A 48 21.78 -25.69 -12.41
CA GLU A 48 21.56 -25.31 -13.80
C GLU A 48 20.58 -24.13 -13.93
N LEU A 49 19.49 -24.16 -13.15
CA LEU A 49 18.54 -23.06 -13.09
C LEU A 49 19.19 -21.78 -12.56
N GLY A 50 20.02 -21.88 -11.51
CA GLY A 50 20.77 -20.74 -10.98
C GLY A 50 21.73 -20.12 -12.00
N LYS A 51 22.44 -20.96 -12.79
CA LYS A 51 23.29 -20.48 -13.90
C LYS A 51 22.47 -19.81 -15.00
N THR A 52 21.36 -20.45 -15.40
CA THR A 52 20.45 -19.91 -16.41
C THR A 52 19.95 -18.53 -16.01
N LEU A 53 19.45 -18.38 -14.77
CA LEU A 53 18.99 -17.09 -14.24
C LEU A 53 20.12 -16.07 -14.21
N SER A 54 21.31 -16.45 -13.74
CA SER A 54 22.48 -15.57 -13.75
C SER A 54 22.83 -15.05 -15.15
N GLU A 55 22.78 -15.89 -16.17
CA GLU A 55 23.01 -15.49 -17.56
C GLU A 55 21.90 -14.57 -18.08
N LEU A 56 20.63 -14.87 -17.78
CA LEU A 56 19.50 -14.03 -18.17
C LEU A 56 19.58 -12.63 -17.54
N PHE A 57 19.82 -12.54 -16.23
CA PHE A 57 19.99 -11.25 -15.54
C PHE A 57 21.22 -10.47 -16.01
N SER A 58 22.27 -11.15 -16.51
CA SER A 58 23.44 -10.47 -17.09
C SER A 58 23.13 -9.76 -18.42
N LYS A 59 22.14 -10.27 -19.17
CA LYS A 59 21.67 -9.71 -20.46
C LYS A 59 20.48 -8.76 -20.29
N ALA A 60 19.80 -8.84 -19.15
CA ALA A 60 18.62 -8.05 -18.83
C ALA A 60 18.90 -6.53 -18.86
N VAL A 61 17.85 -5.76 -19.19
CA VAL A 61 17.87 -4.30 -19.07
C VAL A 61 18.21 -3.94 -17.62
N LYS A 62 19.26 -3.11 -17.44
CA LYS A 62 19.74 -2.73 -16.11
C LYS A 62 18.64 -2.06 -15.30
N GLY A 63 18.47 -2.52 -14.05
CA GLY A 63 17.55 -1.93 -13.10
C GLY A 63 17.88 -0.47 -12.78
N LYS A 64 16.84 0.32 -12.55
CA LYS A 64 16.95 1.68 -11.99
C LYS A 64 16.76 1.58 -10.46
N THR A 65 17.85 1.58 -9.71
CA THR A 65 17.86 1.49 -8.24
C THR A 65 17.26 2.75 -7.61
N SER A 66 15.94 2.76 -7.40
CA SER A 66 15.16 3.66 -6.51
C SER A 66 13.65 3.59 -6.79
N GLN A 67 13.18 2.71 -7.67
CA GLN A 67 11.78 2.78 -8.10
C GLN A 67 10.83 2.10 -7.11
N ASN A 68 9.80 2.83 -6.67
CA ASN A 68 8.66 2.26 -5.96
C ASN A 68 7.74 1.48 -6.91
N ILE A 69 8.26 0.37 -7.44
CA ILE A 69 7.50 -0.57 -8.27
C ILE A 69 6.39 -1.19 -7.41
N LEU A 70 5.16 -1.09 -7.91
CA LEU A 70 3.97 -1.72 -7.31
C LEU A 70 3.48 -2.91 -8.11
N ALA A 71 3.68 -2.87 -9.43
CA ALA A 71 3.36 -3.98 -10.31
C ALA A 71 4.36 -4.07 -11.46
N LEU A 72 4.49 -5.27 -12.02
CA LEU A 72 5.17 -5.51 -13.30
C LEU A 72 4.36 -6.49 -14.14
N ILE A 73 4.54 -6.41 -15.46
CA ILE A 73 4.11 -7.41 -16.42
C ILE A 73 5.36 -8.17 -16.88
N SER A 74 5.26 -9.50 -16.89
CA SER A 74 6.33 -10.42 -17.28
C SER A 74 5.77 -11.55 -18.17
N PRO A 75 6.52 -12.02 -19.18
CA PRO A 75 6.13 -13.15 -20.02
C PRO A 75 6.35 -14.51 -19.32
N HIS A 76 5.62 -15.54 -19.77
CA HIS A 76 5.62 -16.88 -19.18
C HIS A 76 5.94 -18.04 -20.13
N ALA A 77 6.40 -17.75 -21.35
CA ALA A 77 6.97 -18.80 -22.21
C ALA A 77 8.23 -19.44 -21.59
N GLY A 78 8.74 -20.51 -22.21
CA GLY A 78 10.00 -21.13 -21.81
C GLY A 78 11.18 -20.14 -21.84
N TYR A 79 12.09 -20.26 -20.87
CA TYR A 79 13.16 -19.30 -20.59
C TYR A 79 14.10 -19.07 -21.77
N VAL A 80 14.26 -20.08 -22.63
CA VAL A 80 15.06 -19.96 -23.85
C VAL A 80 14.51 -18.90 -24.82
N TYR A 81 13.21 -18.61 -24.76
CA TYR A 81 12.54 -17.61 -25.60
C TYR A 81 12.31 -16.29 -24.87
N SER A 82 11.62 -16.32 -23.73
CA SER A 82 11.14 -15.13 -23.03
C SER A 82 12.00 -14.72 -21.83
N GLY A 83 12.94 -15.56 -21.41
CA GLY A 83 13.62 -15.42 -20.13
C GLY A 83 14.42 -14.13 -19.97
N GLU A 84 14.98 -13.58 -21.07
CA GLU A 84 15.67 -12.29 -21.02
C GLU A 84 14.70 -11.14 -20.74
N VAL A 85 13.51 -11.18 -21.36
CA VAL A 85 12.46 -10.16 -21.15
C VAL A 85 11.89 -10.28 -19.74
N ALA A 86 11.63 -11.49 -19.26
CA ALA A 86 11.23 -11.71 -17.86
C ALA A 86 12.30 -11.17 -16.89
N ALA A 87 13.58 -11.55 -17.08
CA ALA A 87 14.68 -11.04 -16.27
C ALA A 87 14.74 -9.50 -16.28
N SER A 88 14.54 -8.85 -17.44
CA SER A 88 14.45 -7.39 -17.53
C SER A 88 13.34 -6.79 -16.68
N ALA A 89 12.17 -7.43 -16.59
CA ALA A 89 11.08 -6.99 -15.72
C ALA A 89 11.48 -7.07 -14.23
N PHE A 90 11.99 -8.23 -13.79
CA PHE A 90 12.38 -8.45 -12.40
C PHE A 90 13.61 -7.63 -11.99
N ASN A 91 14.54 -7.37 -12.91
CA ASN A 91 15.73 -6.56 -12.65
C ASN A 91 15.38 -5.09 -12.32
N GLN A 92 14.15 -4.65 -12.57
CA GLN A 92 13.68 -3.32 -12.14
C GLN A 92 13.31 -3.25 -10.65
N LEU A 93 13.18 -4.38 -9.97
CA LEU A 93 12.89 -4.42 -8.54
C LEU A 93 14.16 -4.14 -7.73
N ASP A 94 14.02 -3.44 -6.60
CA ASP A 94 15.09 -3.37 -5.62
C ASP A 94 15.26 -4.75 -4.95
N PRO A 95 16.41 -5.42 -5.12
CA PRO A 95 16.65 -6.75 -4.56
C PRO A 95 16.66 -6.77 -3.02
N SER A 96 16.82 -5.61 -2.37
CA SER A 96 16.85 -5.49 -0.92
C SER A 96 15.48 -5.17 -0.32
N LYS A 97 14.47 -4.89 -1.16
CA LYS A 97 13.13 -4.52 -0.71
C LYS A 97 12.44 -5.69 -0.02
N ASP A 98 11.85 -5.38 1.13
CA ASP A 98 11.09 -6.31 1.95
C ASP A 98 9.60 -6.19 1.60
N TYR A 99 9.08 -7.18 0.87
CA TYR A 99 7.68 -7.25 0.49
C TYR A 99 6.91 -8.13 1.48
N ASP A 100 5.81 -7.62 2.03
CA ASP A 100 4.89 -8.41 2.85
C ASP A 100 4.26 -9.52 2.00
N ASN A 101 3.85 -9.20 0.77
CA ASN A 101 3.15 -10.10 -0.14
C ASN A 101 3.47 -9.81 -1.61
N ILE A 102 3.61 -10.87 -2.39
CA ILE A 102 3.72 -10.82 -3.84
C ILE A 102 2.50 -11.52 -4.45
N PHE A 103 1.62 -10.77 -5.09
CA PHE A 103 0.47 -11.29 -5.81
C PHE A 103 0.91 -11.72 -7.20
N LEU A 104 0.82 -13.02 -7.49
CA LEU A 104 1.13 -13.57 -8.80
C LEU A 104 -0.19 -13.84 -9.52
N ILE A 105 -0.45 -13.14 -10.63
CA ILE A 105 -1.74 -13.21 -11.32
C ILE A 105 -1.52 -13.70 -12.75
N GLY A 106 -2.08 -14.86 -13.07
CA GLY A 106 -2.06 -15.48 -14.39
C GLY A 106 -3.47 -15.81 -14.88
N SER A 107 -3.65 -15.90 -16.20
CA SER A 107 -4.90 -16.36 -16.80
C SER A 107 -4.79 -17.86 -17.11
N SER A 108 -5.86 -18.62 -16.94
CA SER A 108 -5.79 -20.08 -17.09
C SER A 108 -5.65 -20.51 -18.55
N HIS A 109 -4.72 -21.43 -18.81
CA HIS A 109 -4.51 -22.08 -20.11
C HIS A 109 -5.21 -23.43 -20.24
N HIS A 110 -5.60 -24.04 -19.11
CA HIS A 110 -6.06 -25.42 -19.07
C HIS A 110 -7.56 -25.55 -18.82
N ILE A 111 -8.12 -24.67 -17.99
CA ILE A 111 -9.52 -24.78 -17.56
C ILE A 111 -10.24 -23.45 -17.61
N PHE A 112 -11.51 -23.49 -18.02
CA PHE A 112 -12.41 -22.35 -17.95
C PHE A 112 -13.29 -22.47 -16.71
N PHE A 113 -13.41 -21.38 -15.95
CA PHE A 113 -14.34 -21.29 -14.82
C PHE A 113 -14.65 -19.83 -14.52
N ASN A 114 -15.81 -19.56 -13.95
CA ASN A 114 -16.17 -18.18 -13.61
C ASN A 114 -15.37 -17.68 -12.40
N GLY A 115 -14.85 -16.45 -12.45
CA GLY A 115 -14.07 -15.85 -11.36
C GLY A 115 -12.57 -16.19 -11.37
N ALA A 116 -12.01 -16.36 -10.18
CA ALA A 116 -10.59 -16.61 -9.94
C ALA A 116 -10.36 -17.68 -8.86
N SER A 117 -9.27 -18.43 -9.00
CA SER A 117 -8.82 -19.44 -8.03
C SER A 117 -7.57 -18.96 -7.31
N ILE A 118 -7.56 -19.02 -5.98
CA ILE A 118 -6.40 -18.71 -5.13
C ILE A 118 -5.89 -20.01 -4.52
N TYR A 119 -4.62 -20.36 -4.78
CA TYR A 119 -4.05 -21.55 -4.16
C TYR A 119 -3.71 -21.26 -2.70
N ARG A 120 -4.21 -22.11 -1.77
CA ARG A 120 -3.99 -21.95 -0.32
C ARG A 120 -3.73 -23.25 0.45
N LYS A 121 -3.77 -24.40 -0.22
CA LYS A 121 -3.68 -25.72 0.43
C LYS A 121 -2.27 -26.11 0.84
N GLY A 122 -1.26 -25.43 0.33
CA GLY A 122 0.14 -25.57 0.76
C GLY A 122 1.02 -24.51 0.12
N ASP A 123 2.31 -24.78 0.02
CA ASP A 123 3.32 -23.87 -0.52
C ASP A 123 3.70 -24.25 -1.96
N PHE A 124 4.37 -23.36 -2.68
CA PHE A 124 4.89 -23.67 -4.03
C PHE A 124 6.31 -24.22 -3.93
N LEU A 125 6.60 -25.29 -4.68
CA LEU A 125 7.92 -25.87 -4.78
C LEU A 125 8.54 -25.55 -6.14
N THR A 126 9.79 -25.11 -6.13
CA THR A 126 10.64 -24.95 -7.31
C THR A 126 11.96 -25.67 -7.11
N PRO A 127 12.80 -25.82 -8.15
CA PRO A 127 14.15 -26.33 -7.98
C PRO A 127 15.03 -25.49 -7.03
N LEU A 128 14.73 -24.19 -6.85
CA LEU A 128 15.48 -23.31 -5.93
C LEU A 128 14.98 -23.37 -4.48
N GLY A 129 13.89 -24.10 -4.24
CA GLY A 129 13.33 -24.30 -2.91
C GLY A 129 11.86 -23.93 -2.82
N LYS A 130 11.37 -23.87 -1.58
CA LYS A 130 9.97 -23.64 -1.26
C LYS A 130 9.65 -22.15 -1.17
N VAL A 131 8.48 -21.74 -1.67
CA VAL A 131 7.94 -20.39 -1.53
C VAL A 131 6.61 -20.44 -0.79
N VAL A 132 6.54 -19.70 0.32
CA VAL A 132 5.40 -19.75 1.24
C VAL A 132 4.20 -19.01 0.65
N VAL A 133 3.04 -19.64 0.70
CA VAL A 133 1.77 -19.01 0.32
C VAL A 133 1.19 -18.25 1.52
N ASN A 134 0.72 -17.01 1.30
CA ASN A 134 -0.02 -16.28 2.32
C ASN A 134 -1.46 -16.79 2.42
N LYS A 135 -1.65 -17.81 3.25
CA LYS A 135 -2.97 -18.42 3.51
C LYS A 135 -3.96 -17.45 4.13
N THR A 136 -3.51 -16.53 4.98
CA THR A 136 -4.38 -15.54 5.65
C THR A 136 -5.07 -14.61 4.66
N ILE A 137 -4.33 -14.01 3.72
CA ILE A 137 -4.94 -13.17 2.66
C ILE A 137 -5.79 -14.02 1.72
N SER A 138 -5.34 -15.23 1.40
CA SER A 138 -6.08 -16.14 0.53
C SER A 138 -7.45 -16.50 1.12
N ASP A 139 -7.49 -16.89 2.40
CA ASP A 139 -8.71 -17.21 3.13
C ASP A 139 -9.62 -15.97 3.25
N GLU A 140 -9.06 -14.79 3.53
CA GLU A 140 -9.83 -13.53 3.58
C GLU A 140 -10.56 -13.27 2.25
N LEU A 141 -9.84 -13.35 1.12
CA LEU A 141 -10.39 -13.08 -0.20
C LEU A 141 -11.48 -14.10 -0.58
N ILE A 142 -11.25 -15.39 -0.32
CA ILE A 142 -12.21 -16.47 -0.63
C ILE A 142 -13.48 -16.37 0.24
N GLN A 143 -13.33 -16.05 1.54
CA GLN A 143 -14.48 -15.94 2.43
C GLN A 143 -15.33 -14.70 2.16
N LYS A 144 -14.70 -13.60 1.74
CA LYS A 144 -15.36 -12.31 1.56
C LYS A 144 -16.04 -12.15 0.19
N TYR A 145 -15.54 -12.81 -0.84
CA TYR A 145 -16.01 -12.62 -2.21
C TYR A 145 -16.33 -13.95 -2.90
N ASP A 146 -17.54 -14.06 -3.42
CA ASP A 146 -18.07 -15.26 -4.09
C ASP A 146 -17.39 -15.62 -5.43
N PHE A 147 -16.64 -14.68 -6.01
CA PHE A 147 -15.88 -14.86 -7.25
C PHE A 147 -14.42 -15.30 -7.02
N PHE A 148 -13.99 -15.50 -5.77
CA PHE A 148 -12.74 -16.18 -5.43
C PHE A 148 -13.03 -17.58 -4.90
N THR A 149 -12.30 -18.57 -5.41
CA THR A 149 -12.40 -19.98 -5.03
C THR A 149 -11.01 -20.56 -4.75
N ASP A 150 -10.90 -21.79 -4.24
CA ASP A 150 -9.63 -22.49 -3.96
C ASP A 150 -9.45 -23.76 -4.82
N ARG A 151 -9.88 -23.66 -6.08
CA ARG A 151 -9.81 -24.73 -7.08
C ARG A 151 -8.37 -25.18 -7.33
N GLU A 152 -7.98 -26.37 -6.84
CA GLU A 152 -6.65 -26.95 -7.08
C GLU A 152 -6.37 -27.23 -8.55
N ASP A 153 -7.38 -27.70 -9.28
CA ASP A 153 -7.28 -28.05 -10.70
C ASP A 153 -6.89 -26.85 -11.57
N ALA A 154 -7.18 -25.63 -11.12
CA ALA A 154 -6.73 -24.39 -11.74
C ALA A 154 -5.21 -24.16 -11.64
N HIS A 155 -4.52 -24.80 -10.69
CA HIS A 155 -3.11 -24.56 -10.40
C HIS A 155 -2.20 -25.76 -10.68
N THR A 156 -2.74 -26.98 -10.67
CA THR A 156 -1.95 -28.22 -10.75
C THR A 156 -1.10 -28.30 -12.02
N LEU A 157 -1.67 -27.96 -13.18
CA LEU A 157 -0.98 -27.99 -14.48
C LEU A 157 -0.64 -26.58 -15.01
N GLU A 158 -1.19 -25.53 -14.38
CA GLU A 158 -1.02 -24.17 -14.85
C GLU A 158 0.41 -23.68 -14.64
N HIS A 159 1.02 -23.12 -15.69
CA HIS A 159 2.42 -22.72 -15.68
C HIS A 159 2.60 -21.21 -15.54
N SER A 160 1.59 -20.40 -15.87
CA SER A 160 1.72 -18.94 -15.95
C SER A 160 2.25 -18.31 -14.66
N ILE A 161 1.90 -18.85 -13.50
CA ILE A 161 2.39 -18.36 -12.20
C ILE A 161 3.74 -18.98 -11.84
N GLU A 162 3.93 -20.27 -12.15
CA GLU A 162 5.11 -21.05 -11.77
C GLU A 162 6.40 -20.43 -12.28
N VAL A 163 6.41 -20.07 -13.56
CA VAL A 163 7.61 -19.63 -14.27
C VAL A 163 8.11 -18.27 -13.81
N GLU A 164 7.29 -17.49 -13.09
CA GLU A 164 7.70 -16.21 -12.52
C GLU A 164 8.50 -16.40 -11.22
N ILE A 165 8.25 -17.49 -10.49
CA ILE A 165 8.75 -17.70 -9.12
C ILE A 165 10.29 -17.81 -9.07
N PRO A 166 10.98 -18.55 -9.95
CA PRO A 166 12.44 -18.63 -9.89
C PRO A 166 13.14 -17.28 -10.09
N PHE A 167 12.57 -16.37 -10.90
CA PHE A 167 13.13 -15.02 -11.04
C PHE A 167 13.06 -14.22 -9.73
N LEU A 168 11.94 -14.33 -9.00
CA LEU A 168 11.81 -13.72 -7.67
C LEU A 168 12.79 -14.31 -6.66
N GLN A 169 12.90 -15.65 -6.60
CA GLN A 169 13.83 -16.34 -5.69
C GLN A 169 15.30 -16.01 -5.98
N TYR A 170 15.65 -15.78 -7.25
CA TYR A 170 17.01 -15.41 -7.64
C TYR A 170 17.32 -13.93 -7.36
N HIS A 171 16.38 -13.03 -7.63
CA HIS A 171 16.63 -11.58 -7.57
C HIS A 171 16.43 -10.98 -6.18
N LEU A 172 15.39 -11.38 -5.45
CA LEU A 172 15.08 -10.82 -4.13
C LEU A 172 15.94 -11.48 -3.04
N LYS A 173 16.53 -10.65 -2.17
CA LYS A 173 17.41 -11.09 -1.08
C LYS A 173 16.68 -11.32 0.25
N LYS A 174 15.42 -10.94 0.32
CA LYS A 174 14.55 -11.12 1.48
C LYS A 174 13.56 -12.24 1.21
N GLU A 175 13.18 -12.96 2.27
CA GLU A 175 12.08 -13.90 2.18
C GLU A 175 10.79 -13.17 1.84
N PHE A 176 9.91 -13.81 1.08
CA PHE A 176 8.63 -13.24 0.68
C PHE A 176 7.55 -14.32 0.71
N LYS A 177 6.29 -13.87 0.81
CA LYS A 177 5.12 -14.72 0.66
C LYS A 177 4.41 -14.40 -0.65
N ILE A 178 3.81 -15.41 -1.26
CA ILE A 178 3.04 -15.25 -2.49
C ILE A 178 1.54 -15.39 -2.25
N VAL A 179 0.74 -14.71 -3.07
CA VAL A 179 -0.70 -14.92 -3.23
C VAL A 179 -0.93 -15.31 -4.70
N PRO A 180 -0.92 -16.62 -5.02
CA PRO A 180 -1.06 -17.12 -6.40
C PRO A 180 -2.53 -17.15 -6.83
N ILE A 181 -2.88 -16.38 -7.86
CA ILE A 181 -4.24 -16.19 -8.35
C ILE A 181 -4.33 -16.54 -9.84
N VAL A 182 -5.09 -17.57 -10.17
CA VAL A 182 -5.40 -17.95 -11.56
C VAL A 182 -6.79 -17.43 -11.94
N LEU A 183 -6.87 -16.63 -12.99
CA LEU A 183 -8.13 -16.13 -13.54
C LEU A 183 -8.70 -17.14 -14.54
N GLY A 184 -9.90 -17.66 -14.28
CA GLY A 184 -10.63 -18.52 -15.21
C GLY A 184 -11.66 -17.75 -16.06
N THR A 185 -12.04 -16.55 -15.62
CA THR A 185 -13.06 -15.72 -16.26
C THR A 185 -12.59 -15.14 -17.59
N GLN A 186 -13.56 -14.82 -18.47
CA GLN A 186 -13.38 -13.99 -19.66
C GLN A 186 -14.30 -12.75 -19.62
N SER A 187 -14.95 -12.47 -18.48
CA SER A 187 -15.87 -11.33 -18.31
C SER A 187 -15.12 -10.10 -17.76
N PRO A 188 -15.13 -8.96 -18.50
CA PRO A 188 -14.60 -7.69 -18.01
C PRO A 188 -15.22 -7.22 -16.69
N GLU A 189 -16.52 -7.48 -16.49
CA GLU A 189 -17.24 -7.12 -15.27
C GLU A 189 -16.68 -7.87 -14.05
N ILE A 190 -16.36 -9.16 -14.21
CA ILE A 190 -15.76 -9.97 -13.15
C ILE A 190 -14.31 -9.57 -12.92
N CYS A 191 -13.55 -9.26 -13.97
CA CYS A 191 -12.23 -8.65 -13.83
C CYS A 191 -12.28 -7.36 -13.00
N LYS A 192 -13.29 -6.51 -13.21
CA LYS A 192 -13.48 -5.28 -12.41
C LYS A 192 -13.80 -5.58 -10.93
N LYS A 193 -14.62 -6.59 -10.65
CA LYS A 193 -14.89 -7.05 -9.27
C LYS A 193 -13.62 -7.55 -8.57
N ILE A 194 -12.84 -8.39 -9.26
CA ILE A 194 -11.55 -8.90 -8.78
C ILE A 194 -10.59 -7.74 -8.52
N ALA A 195 -10.47 -6.81 -9.45
CA ALA A 195 -9.63 -5.62 -9.31
C ALA A 195 -10.01 -4.80 -8.07
N ASN A 196 -11.29 -4.55 -7.84
CA ASN A 196 -11.76 -3.81 -6.66
C ASN A 196 -11.42 -4.53 -5.35
N ALA A 197 -11.51 -5.87 -5.32
CA ALA A 197 -11.13 -6.66 -4.16
C ALA A 197 -9.62 -6.62 -3.88
N LEU A 198 -8.78 -6.60 -4.93
CA LEU A 198 -7.32 -6.59 -4.82
C LEU A 198 -6.72 -5.17 -4.64
N LYS A 199 -7.45 -4.12 -5.04
CA LYS A 199 -6.98 -2.71 -5.02
C LYS A 199 -6.44 -2.25 -3.65
N PRO A 200 -7.01 -2.61 -2.49
CA PRO A 200 -6.44 -2.22 -1.19
C PRO A 200 -5.01 -2.72 -0.95
N TYR A 201 -4.63 -3.82 -1.60
CA TYR A 201 -3.28 -4.39 -1.51
C TYR A 201 -2.27 -3.70 -2.45
N LEU A 202 -2.70 -2.80 -3.35
CA LEU A 202 -1.82 -2.04 -4.26
C LEU A 202 -1.10 -0.89 -3.53
N ASN A 203 -0.12 -1.25 -2.70
CA ASN A 203 0.65 -0.32 -1.87
C ASN A 203 2.14 -0.74 -1.80
N HIS A 204 2.98 0.12 -1.22
CA HIS A 204 4.44 -0.02 -1.25
C HIS A 204 5.00 -1.27 -0.55
N ARG A 205 4.20 -1.95 0.29
CA ARG A 205 4.57 -3.19 0.98
C ARG A 205 4.35 -4.44 0.13
N ASN A 206 3.61 -4.33 -0.98
CA ASN A 206 3.26 -5.47 -1.82
C ASN A 206 3.78 -5.29 -3.26
N LEU A 207 3.84 -6.39 -3.99
CA LEU A 207 4.16 -6.42 -5.42
C LEU A 207 3.08 -7.20 -6.16
N PHE A 208 2.70 -6.74 -7.36
CA PHE A 208 1.86 -7.49 -8.29
C PHE A 208 2.69 -7.92 -9.51
N VAL A 209 2.79 -9.22 -9.75
CA VAL A 209 3.38 -9.78 -10.97
C VAL A 209 2.23 -10.27 -11.84
N ILE A 210 2.04 -9.59 -12.97
CA ILE A 210 1.00 -9.92 -13.94
C ILE A 210 1.66 -10.72 -15.06
N SER A 211 1.34 -12.00 -15.14
CA SER A 211 1.97 -12.91 -16.08
C SER A 211 1.18 -12.99 -17.40
N THR A 212 1.82 -12.64 -18.51
CA THR A 212 1.23 -12.74 -19.86
C THR A 212 2.28 -12.69 -20.97
N ASP A 213 2.10 -13.54 -21.98
CA ASP A 213 2.68 -13.37 -23.32
C ASP A 213 1.76 -12.50 -24.20
N TYR A 214 2.28 -12.00 -25.32
CA TYR A 214 1.59 -11.08 -26.24
C TYR A 214 1.02 -11.82 -27.45
N SER A 215 1.27 -11.37 -28.69
CA SER A 215 0.70 -12.00 -29.87
C SER A 215 1.17 -13.43 -30.05
N HIS A 216 0.27 -14.33 -30.46
CA HIS A 216 0.59 -15.73 -30.72
C HIS A 216 0.50 -16.05 -32.21
N TYR A 217 1.64 -16.42 -32.78
CA TYR A 217 1.87 -16.97 -34.12
C TYR A 217 1.71 -16.10 -35.37
N PRO A 218 1.53 -14.76 -35.33
CA PRO A 218 1.69 -13.98 -36.56
C PRO A 218 3.15 -14.06 -37.06
N ASN A 219 3.40 -13.59 -38.28
CA ASN A 219 4.78 -13.37 -38.72
C ASN A 219 5.42 -12.23 -37.90
N TYR A 220 6.75 -12.14 -37.94
CA TYR A 220 7.54 -11.19 -37.15
C TYR A 220 7.08 -9.72 -37.28
N ASP A 221 6.83 -9.24 -38.49
CA ASP A 221 6.46 -7.84 -38.73
C ASP A 221 5.05 -7.52 -38.21
N ASP A 222 4.13 -8.47 -38.35
CA ASP A 222 2.77 -8.33 -37.85
C ASP A 222 2.72 -8.42 -36.32
N ALA A 223 3.55 -9.28 -35.71
CA ALA A 223 3.74 -9.34 -34.26
C ALA A 223 4.15 -7.96 -33.72
N TYR A 224 5.18 -7.35 -34.31
CA TYR A 224 5.68 -6.04 -33.89
C TYR A 224 4.59 -4.96 -33.92
N LYS A 225 3.77 -4.94 -34.97
CA LYS A 225 2.67 -3.97 -35.11
C LYS A 225 1.56 -4.20 -34.09
N VAL A 226 1.12 -5.44 -33.93
CA VAL A 226 0.04 -5.81 -32.98
C VAL A 226 0.48 -5.56 -31.55
N ASP A 227 1.67 -6.02 -31.19
CA ASP A 227 2.20 -5.92 -29.84
C ASP A 227 2.53 -4.47 -29.47
N LYS A 228 2.99 -3.65 -30.43
CA LYS A 228 3.16 -2.22 -30.20
C LYS A 228 1.84 -1.56 -29.80
N LEU A 229 0.74 -1.85 -30.51
CA LEU A 229 -0.58 -1.31 -30.17
C LEU A 229 -1.05 -1.79 -28.79
N THR A 230 -0.84 -3.07 -28.49
CA THR A 230 -1.16 -3.65 -27.17
C THR A 230 -0.34 -2.98 -26.06
N ASN A 231 0.97 -2.77 -26.27
CA ASN A 231 1.85 -2.05 -25.34
C ASN A 231 1.36 -0.62 -25.12
N ASP A 232 1.09 0.14 -26.20
CA ASP A 232 0.60 1.52 -26.11
C ASP A 232 -0.73 1.59 -25.33
N ALA A 233 -1.62 0.61 -25.51
CA ALA A 233 -2.87 0.51 -24.76
C ALA A 233 -2.63 0.27 -23.26
N ILE A 234 -1.72 -0.64 -22.89
CA ILE A 234 -1.37 -0.92 -21.50
C ILE A 234 -0.71 0.29 -20.84
N LEU A 235 0.21 0.96 -21.54
CA LEU A 235 0.89 2.15 -21.05
C LEU A 235 -0.07 3.33 -20.80
N SER A 236 -1.20 3.39 -21.53
CA SER A 236 -2.26 4.37 -21.29
C SER A 236 -2.98 4.17 -19.94
N LYS A 237 -2.84 2.98 -19.33
CA LYS A 237 -3.53 2.54 -18.10
C LYS A 237 -5.06 2.63 -18.18
N ASN A 238 -5.63 2.59 -19.38
CA ASN A 238 -7.06 2.68 -19.62
C ASN A 238 -7.62 1.28 -19.99
N PRO A 239 -8.47 0.67 -19.13
CA PRO A 239 -9.10 -0.62 -19.40
C PRO A 239 -9.88 -0.68 -20.72
N ASP A 240 -10.67 0.35 -21.02
CA ASP A 240 -11.51 0.40 -22.23
C ASP A 240 -10.65 0.50 -23.49
N ASN A 241 -9.53 1.23 -23.41
CA ASN A 241 -8.58 1.33 -24.51
C ASN A 241 -7.91 -0.03 -24.82
N LEU A 242 -7.55 -0.80 -23.78
CA LEU A 242 -7.03 -2.16 -23.97
C LEU A 242 -8.06 -3.05 -24.67
N LEU A 243 -9.30 -3.09 -24.17
CA LEU A 243 -10.37 -3.91 -24.76
C LEU A 243 -10.61 -3.55 -26.22
N LYS A 244 -10.66 -2.24 -26.53
CA LYS A 244 -10.82 -1.75 -27.91
C LYS A 244 -9.66 -2.20 -28.80
N VAL A 245 -8.41 -2.06 -28.36
CA VAL A 245 -7.25 -2.45 -29.17
C VAL A 245 -7.22 -3.95 -29.43
N LEU A 246 -7.58 -4.78 -28.45
CA LEU A 246 -7.67 -6.23 -28.62
C LEU A 246 -8.75 -6.60 -29.64
N GLU A 247 -9.93 -5.97 -29.56
CA GLU A 247 -11.02 -6.16 -30.52
C GLU A 247 -10.62 -5.71 -31.93
N ASP A 248 -10.00 -4.54 -32.06
CA ASP A 248 -9.54 -4.00 -33.34
C ASP A 248 -8.45 -4.89 -33.97
N ASN A 249 -7.54 -5.43 -33.17
CA ASN A 249 -6.52 -6.38 -33.66
C ASN A 249 -7.15 -7.69 -34.15
N GLN A 250 -8.15 -8.22 -33.44
CA GLN A 250 -8.89 -9.39 -33.89
C GLN A 250 -9.62 -9.14 -35.22
N ARG A 251 -10.25 -7.97 -35.38
CA ARG A 251 -10.97 -7.59 -36.61
C ARG A 251 -10.08 -7.44 -37.85
N LYS A 252 -8.79 -7.18 -37.68
CA LYS A 252 -7.84 -7.05 -38.82
C LYS A 252 -7.63 -8.35 -39.60
N GLY A 253 -7.98 -9.51 -39.04
CA GLY A 253 -7.84 -10.80 -39.73
C GLY A 253 -6.38 -11.14 -40.08
N ILE A 254 -5.43 -10.77 -39.23
CA ILE A 254 -4.00 -11.01 -39.44
C ILE A 254 -3.75 -12.52 -39.51
N LYS A 255 -3.03 -12.96 -40.55
CA LYS A 255 -2.75 -14.38 -40.77
C LYS A 255 -2.04 -15.00 -39.57
N ASN A 256 -2.53 -16.16 -39.13
CA ASN A 256 -2.02 -16.95 -37.99
C ASN A 256 -2.12 -16.30 -36.61
N LEU A 257 -2.61 -15.06 -36.47
CA LEU A 257 -2.75 -14.41 -35.17
C LEU A 257 -3.85 -15.11 -34.36
N SER A 258 -3.47 -15.87 -33.33
CA SER A 258 -4.40 -16.59 -32.46
C SER A 258 -4.96 -15.69 -31.35
N THR A 259 -4.09 -14.90 -30.72
CA THR A 259 -4.44 -13.89 -29.73
C THR A 259 -3.45 -12.74 -29.82
N SER A 260 -3.84 -11.54 -29.37
CA SER A 260 -2.94 -10.38 -29.22
C SER A 260 -2.31 -10.29 -27.83
N LEU A 261 -2.88 -11.00 -26.85
CA LEU A 261 -2.48 -10.97 -25.43
C LEU A 261 -3.11 -12.18 -24.73
N CYS A 262 -2.32 -13.19 -24.37
CA CYS A 262 -2.87 -14.44 -23.81
C CYS A 262 -3.51 -14.23 -22.43
N GLY A 263 -2.90 -13.40 -21.58
CA GLY A 263 -3.34 -13.05 -20.23
C GLY A 263 -4.10 -11.72 -20.17
N TRP A 264 -4.90 -11.41 -21.20
CA TRP A 264 -5.60 -10.12 -21.28
C TRP A 264 -6.46 -9.82 -20.06
N THR A 265 -7.07 -10.84 -19.45
CA THR A 265 -7.85 -10.70 -18.20
C THR A 265 -6.98 -10.33 -17.00
N SER A 266 -5.77 -10.88 -16.89
CA SER A 266 -4.82 -10.53 -15.82
C SER A 266 -4.36 -9.08 -15.94
N VAL A 267 -4.06 -8.65 -17.17
CA VAL A 267 -3.70 -7.26 -17.46
C VAL A 267 -4.88 -6.33 -17.20
N LEU A 268 -6.08 -6.71 -17.61
CA LEU A 268 -7.29 -5.91 -17.40
C LEU A 268 -7.60 -5.72 -15.91
N VAL A 269 -7.42 -6.75 -15.08
CA VAL A 269 -7.52 -6.63 -13.61
C VAL A 269 -6.55 -5.57 -13.09
N LEU A 270 -5.28 -5.60 -13.51
CA LEU A 270 -4.32 -4.57 -13.14
C LEU A 270 -4.77 -3.18 -13.61
N LEU A 271 -5.22 -3.03 -14.86
CA LEU A 271 -5.67 -1.73 -15.38
C LEU A 271 -6.86 -1.17 -14.60
N TYR A 272 -7.82 -2.01 -14.21
CA TYR A 272 -8.92 -1.58 -13.32
C TYR A 272 -8.43 -1.18 -11.93
N MET A 273 -7.42 -1.85 -11.37
CA MET A 273 -6.81 -1.43 -10.10
C MET A 273 -6.15 -0.06 -10.23
N LEU A 274 -5.51 0.22 -11.37
CA LEU A 274 -4.85 1.48 -11.70
C LEU A 274 -5.79 2.60 -12.13
N GLU A 275 -7.08 2.29 -12.37
CA GLU A 275 -8.09 3.28 -12.72
C GLU A 275 -8.12 4.41 -11.66
N ASN A 276 -8.00 5.65 -12.15
CA ASN A 276 -7.88 6.88 -11.35
C ASN A 276 -6.61 7.03 -10.49
N GLN A 277 -5.60 6.16 -10.64
CA GLN A 277 -4.28 6.31 -9.98
C GLN A 277 -3.33 7.15 -10.85
N LYS A 278 -3.43 8.48 -10.73
CA LYS A 278 -2.62 9.44 -11.51
C LYS A 278 -1.14 9.45 -11.11
N ASP A 279 -0.85 9.05 -9.87
CA ASP A 279 0.49 8.97 -9.30
C ASP A 279 1.28 7.74 -9.74
N ILE A 280 0.65 6.75 -10.39
CA ILE A 280 1.34 5.57 -10.90
C ILE A 280 1.68 5.77 -12.38
N SER A 281 2.95 5.67 -12.76
CA SER A 281 3.39 5.67 -14.17
C SER A 281 3.69 4.26 -14.65
N ALA A 282 3.38 3.98 -15.91
CA ALA A 282 3.75 2.76 -16.61
C ALA A 282 4.96 3.02 -17.52
N GLU A 283 5.90 2.08 -17.59
CA GLU A 283 7.11 2.17 -18.40
C GLU A 283 7.38 0.83 -19.10
N LEU A 284 7.52 0.85 -20.43
CA LEU A 284 7.98 -0.30 -21.20
C LEU A 284 9.48 -0.46 -20.99
N VAL A 285 9.90 -1.60 -20.42
CA VAL A 285 11.30 -1.90 -20.12
C VAL A 285 11.97 -2.57 -21.31
N GLN A 286 11.31 -3.59 -21.86
CA GLN A 286 11.82 -4.35 -22.99
C GLN A 286 10.66 -4.97 -23.76
N TYR A 287 10.81 -5.06 -25.08
CA TYR A 287 9.96 -5.86 -25.95
C TYR A 287 10.85 -6.71 -26.86
N LYS A 288 10.49 -7.98 -27.02
CA LYS A 288 11.05 -8.92 -28.00
C LYS A 288 9.96 -9.89 -28.46
N ASN A 289 10.26 -10.72 -29.44
CA ASN A 289 9.46 -11.90 -29.74
C ASN A 289 10.34 -13.16 -29.90
N SER A 290 9.72 -14.33 -30.01
CA SER A 290 10.44 -15.60 -30.13
C SER A 290 11.34 -15.71 -31.36
N GLY A 291 11.17 -14.85 -32.37
CA GLY A 291 12.05 -14.75 -33.54
C GLY A 291 13.34 -13.95 -33.29
N ASP A 292 13.49 -13.32 -32.13
CA ASP A 292 14.70 -12.57 -31.73
C ASP A 292 15.77 -13.45 -31.07
N VAL A 293 15.44 -14.70 -30.73
CA VAL A 293 16.44 -15.66 -30.27
C VAL A 293 17.35 -16.09 -31.41
N GLN A 294 18.53 -16.60 -31.07
CA GLN A 294 19.47 -17.09 -32.07
C GLN A 294 18.82 -18.22 -32.90
N PHE A 295 18.77 -18.05 -34.23
CA PHE A 295 18.10 -18.96 -35.16
C PHE A 295 16.58 -19.12 -34.95
N GLY A 296 15.89 -18.13 -34.36
CA GLY A 296 14.44 -18.15 -34.17
C GLY A 296 13.67 -18.10 -35.50
N ASP A 297 12.59 -18.88 -35.59
CA ASP A 297 11.66 -18.84 -36.74
C ASP A 297 10.86 -17.53 -36.72
N LYS A 298 10.94 -16.76 -37.80
CA LYS A 298 10.25 -15.47 -37.98
C LYS A 298 8.88 -15.58 -38.66
N SER A 299 8.50 -16.78 -39.11
CA SER A 299 7.23 -17.00 -39.81
C SER A 299 6.02 -17.09 -38.87
N ARG A 300 6.25 -17.51 -37.61
CA ARG A 300 5.25 -17.66 -36.55
C ARG A 300 5.89 -17.41 -35.20
N VAL A 301 5.71 -16.20 -34.66
CA VAL A 301 6.37 -15.78 -33.41
C VAL A 301 5.40 -15.60 -32.25
N VAL A 302 5.93 -15.60 -31.03
CA VAL A 302 5.21 -15.17 -29.82
C VAL A 302 5.85 -13.89 -29.27
N GLY A 303 5.04 -12.87 -28.99
CA GLY A 303 5.51 -11.58 -28.44
C GLY A 303 5.73 -11.61 -26.93
N TYR A 304 6.70 -10.84 -26.44
CA TYR A 304 7.06 -10.72 -25.03
C TYR A 304 7.34 -9.27 -24.65
N SER A 305 6.64 -8.75 -23.64
CA SER A 305 6.94 -7.43 -23.07
C SER A 305 7.19 -7.49 -21.58
N ALA A 306 8.15 -6.68 -21.14
CA ALA A 306 8.35 -6.32 -19.75
C ALA A 306 7.87 -4.88 -19.53
N ILE A 307 6.88 -4.68 -18.66
CA ILE A 307 6.35 -3.36 -18.31
C ILE A 307 6.38 -3.20 -16.80
N THR A 308 6.78 -2.04 -16.29
CA THR A 308 6.70 -1.74 -14.86
C THR A 308 5.71 -0.63 -14.57
N PHE A 309 5.07 -0.73 -13.41
CA PHE A 309 4.15 0.26 -12.88
C PHE A 309 4.72 0.74 -11.56
N LYS A 310 5.32 1.93 -11.63
CA LYS A 310 5.92 2.58 -10.47
C LYS A 310 4.97 3.64 -9.96
N ARG A 311 4.71 3.62 -8.66
CA ARG A 311 4.21 4.83 -8.04
C ARG A 311 5.34 5.84 -8.20
N ARG A 312 5.07 6.94 -8.89
CA ARG A 312 5.90 8.13 -8.77
C ARG A 312 6.04 8.29 -7.28
N GLU A 313 7.28 8.31 -6.79
CA GLU A 313 7.49 8.81 -5.46
C GLU A 313 6.70 10.11 -5.43
N LYS A 314 5.67 10.14 -4.57
CA LYS A 314 5.28 11.44 -4.07
C LYS A 314 6.62 11.98 -3.59
N MET A 315 7.13 13.08 -4.15
CA MET A 315 7.96 14.00 -3.37
C MET A 315 7.30 13.99 -2.00
N ASP A 316 7.92 13.34 -1.00
CA ASP A 316 7.31 12.88 0.25
C ASP A 316 6.10 13.70 0.66
N LYS A 317 4.92 13.39 0.11
CA LYS A 317 3.71 14.20 0.25
C LYS A 317 3.97 15.73 0.44
N GLU A 318 4.86 16.42 -0.30
CA GLU A 318 5.43 17.74 0.11
C GLU A 318 5.22 17.99 1.61
N GLU A 319 5.92 17.23 2.47
CA GLU A 319 5.87 17.25 3.95
C GLU A 319 4.90 18.32 4.45
N PHE A 320 3.59 18.01 4.60
CA PHE A 320 2.49 19.01 4.66
C PHE A 320 3.02 20.33 5.21
N ASN A 321 3.19 21.32 4.34
CA ASN A 321 3.85 22.57 4.69
C ASN A 321 2.89 23.73 4.48
N LEU A 322 3.10 24.77 5.26
CA LEU A 322 2.40 26.04 5.10
C LEU A 322 3.40 27.04 4.55
N ASN A 323 3.07 27.65 3.42
CA ASN A 323 3.85 28.79 2.95
C ASN A 323 3.61 30.01 3.86
N ASP A 324 4.46 31.04 3.77
CA ASP A 324 4.39 32.21 4.65
C ASP A 324 3.06 32.97 4.55
N ASN A 325 2.40 32.96 3.38
CA ASN A 325 1.09 33.59 3.23
C ASN A 325 0.00 32.80 3.98
N GLU A 326 0.06 31.47 3.93
CA GLU A 326 -0.85 30.59 4.67
C GLU A 326 -0.64 30.72 6.19
N LYS A 327 0.62 30.78 6.66
CA LYS A 327 0.95 31.04 8.06
C LYS A 327 0.41 32.37 8.55
N LYS A 328 0.64 33.46 7.80
CA LYS A 328 0.09 34.79 8.08
C LYS A 328 -1.43 34.79 8.11
N LEU A 329 -2.07 34.05 7.20
CA LEU A 329 -3.52 33.96 7.15
C LEU A 329 -4.07 33.22 8.38
N LEU A 330 -3.46 32.11 8.80
CA LEU A 330 -3.86 31.41 10.03
C LEU A 330 -3.67 32.27 11.29
N LEU A 331 -2.56 33.01 11.38
CA LEU A 331 -2.34 33.97 12.47
C LEU A 331 -3.40 35.07 12.46
N SER A 332 -3.74 35.61 11.28
CA SER A 332 -4.79 36.62 11.13
C SER A 332 -6.17 36.08 11.52
N ILE A 333 -6.50 34.86 11.12
CA ILE A 333 -7.74 34.18 11.51
C ILE A 333 -7.78 33.99 13.02
N SER A 334 -6.69 33.53 13.64
CA SER A 334 -6.58 33.38 15.09
C SER A 334 -6.76 34.73 15.80
N ARG A 335 -6.03 35.77 15.39
CA ARG A 335 -6.11 37.13 15.96
C ARG A 335 -7.53 37.70 15.90
N LYS A 336 -8.16 37.68 14.71
CA LYS A 336 -9.53 38.18 14.53
C LYS A 336 -10.54 37.37 15.33
N THR A 337 -10.35 36.05 15.41
CA THR A 337 -11.19 35.18 16.23
C THR A 337 -11.06 35.51 17.71
N LEU A 338 -9.83 35.70 18.21
CA LEU A 338 -9.58 36.09 19.60
C LEU A 338 -10.27 37.43 19.93
N GLU A 339 -10.07 38.46 19.10
CA GLU A 339 -10.65 39.78 19.33
C GLU A 339 -12.18 39.77 19.28
N MET A 340 -12.79 39.13 18.29
CA MET A 340 -14.25 39.03 18.19
C MET A 340 -14.84 38.20 19.34
N PHE A 341 -14.17 37.13 19.75
CA PHE A 341 -14.64 36.33 20.86
C PHE A 341 -14.59 37.11 22.18
N VAL A 342 -13.47 37.79 22.48
CA VAL A 342 -13.31 38.53 23.74
C VAL A 342 -14.23 39.76 23.80
N ARG A 343 -14.43 40.49 22.69
CA ARG A 343 -15.27 41.70 22.66
C ARG A 343 -16.76 41.43 22.52
N GLU A 344 -17.13 40.44 21.71
CA GLU A 344 -18.52 40.24 21.26
C GLU A 344 -19.07 38.84 21.53
N ASN A 345 -18.25 37.91 22.05
CA ASN A 345 -18.59 36.49 22.17
C ASN A 345 -19.03 35.86 20.84
N LYS A 346 -18.40 36.27 19.73
CA LYS A 346 -18.65 35.77 18.37
C LYS A 346 -17.39 35.16 17.75
N ILE A 347 -17.59 34.27 16.78
CA ILE A 347 -16.51 33.67 15.98
C ILE A 347 -16.34 34.51 14.72
N PHE A 348 -15.08 34.78 14.33
CA PHE A 348 -14.77 35.47 13.08
C PHE A 348 -15.25 34.65 11.86
N ASP A 349 -16.02 35.26 10.97
CA ASP A 349 -16.49 34.60 9.76
C ASP A 349 -15.39 34.59 8.69
N VAL A 350 -15.03 33.40 8.23
CA VAL A 350 -13.95 33.19 7.27
C VAL A 350 -14.55 32.91 5.89
N ASN A 351 -14.26 33.77 4.92
CA ASN A 351 -14.65 33.52 3.54
C ASN A 351 -13.84 32.35 2.96
N GLU A 352 -14.48 31.19 2.81
CA GLU A 352 -13.82 29.96 2.34
C GLU A 352 -13.26 30.06 0.91
N LYS A 353 -13.65 31.06 0.11
CA LYS A 353 -13.11 31.28 -1.23
C LYS A 353 -11.66 31.78 -1.21
N ASP A 354 -11.25 32.41 -0.11
CA ASP A 354 -9.93 32.99 0.07
C ASP A 354 -8.93 31.97 0.67
N LEU A 355 -9.40 30.75 0.97
CA LEU A 355 -8.60 29.69 1.60
C LEU A 355 -7.99 28.76 0.56
N THR A 356 -6.69 28.49 0.71
CA THR A 356 -5.98 27.45 -0.05
C THR A 356 -6.44 26.05 0.36
N PRO A 357 -6.18 25.02 -0.46
CA PRO A 357 -6.46 23.63 -0.10
C PRO A 357 -5.81 23.20 1.23
N ASN A 358 -4.57 23.64 1.50
CA ASN A 358 -3.85 23.28 2.73
C ASN A 358 -4.55 23.75 4.00
N LEU A 359 -5.21 24.92 3.98
CA LEU A 359 -5.99 25.42 5.12
C LEU A 359 -7.30 24.66 5.32
N LYS A 360 -7.73 23.88 4.32
CA LYS A 360 -8.91 23.01 4.37
C LYS A 360 -8.58 21.57 4.74
N GLU A 361 -7.30 21.22 4.84
CA GLU A 361 -6.85 19.89 5.26
C GLU A 361 -7.21 19.59 6.71
N LYS A 362 -7.36 18.30 7.03
CA LYS A 362 -7.68 17.83 8.38
C LYS A 362 -6.40 17.63 9.16
N CYS A 363 -5.90 18.72 9.76
CA CYS A 363 -4.66 18.75 10.56
C CYS A 363 -4.93 19.19 11.99
N GLY A 364 -4.32 18.51 12.96
CA GLY A 364 -4.36 18.95 14.35
C GLY A 364 -3.64 20.28 14.49
N ALA A 365 -4.01 21.09 15.49
CA ALA A 365 -3.26 22.30 15.80
C ALA A 365 -3.36 22.63 17.28
N PHE A 366 -2.33 23.32 17.78
CA PHE A 366 -2.33 24.02 19.05
C PHE A 366 -2.28 25.51 18.80
N VAL A 367 -3.02 26.28 19.59
CA VAL A 367 -2.90 27.73 19.64
C VAL A 367 -2.37 28.10 21.01
N THR A 368 -1.24 28.78 21.06
CA THR A 368 -0.63 29.26 22.30
C THR A 368 -0.74 30.78 22.35
N LEU A 369 -1.24 31.29 23.47
CA LEU A 369 -1.32 32.71 23.78
C LEU A 369 -0.21 33.04 24.77
N TYR A 370 0.54 34.11 24.51
CA TYR A 370 1.53 34.66 25.43
C TYR A 370 1.15 36.08 25.81
N LEU A 371 1.15 36.41 27.09
CA LEU A 371 1.01 37.78 27.59
C LEU A 371 2.36 38.23 28.13
N ASN A 372 2.94 39.31 27.57
CA ASN A 372 4.26 39.81 27.97
C ASN A 372 5.35 38.70 28.00
N ARG A 373 5.34 37.82 26.98
CA ARG A 373 6.22 36.63 26.85
C ARG A 373 5.99 35.51 27.86
N GLN A 374 4.97 35.60 28.71
CA GLN A 374 4.58 34.51 29.62
C GLN A 374 3.38 33.75 29.05
N LEU A 375 3.36 32.42 29.25
CA LEU A 375 2.25 31.59 28.79
C LEU A 375 0.92 32.07 29.41
N ARG A 376 -0.07 32.35 28.57
CA ARG A 376 -1.41 32.86 28.95
C ARG A 376 -2.54 31.87 28.66
N GLY A 377 -2.29 30.88 27.79
CA GLY A 377 -3.19 29.78 27.49
C GLY A 377 -2.64 28.93 26.34
N CYS A 378 -2.85 27.62 26.38
CA CYS A 378 -2.48 26.71 25.29
C CYS A 378 -3.38 25.47 25.26
N ILE A 379 -4.18 25.36 24.20
CA ILE A 379 -5.08 24.25 23.93
C ILE A 379 -4.88 23.81 22.46
N GLY A 380 -5.02 22.51 22.22
CA GLY A 380 -4.93 21.93 20.90
C GLY A 380 -5.65 20.60 20.79
N ARG A 381 -5.79 20.12 19.55
CA ARG A 381 -6.42 18.83 19.24
C ARG A 381 -5.66 18.07 18.15
N PHE A 382 -5.66 16.74 18.24
CA PHE A 382 -4.90 15.85 17.34
C PHE A 382 -5.72 15.20 16.23
N ASP A 383 -7.00 14.94 16.48
CA ASP A 383 -7.85 14.16 15.58
C ASP A 383 -9.00 15.05 15.05
N PRO A 384 -8.71 15.93 14.09
CA PRO A 384 -9.69 16.88 13.62
C PRO A 384 -10.63 16.23 12.61
N VAL A 385 -11.93 16.30 12.90
CA VAL A 385 -12.97 16.08 11.89
C VAL A 385 -13.11 17.29 10.96
N ASP A 386 -12.71 18.48 11.42
CA ASP A 386 -12.86 19.77 10.72
C ASP A 386 -11.59 20.22 9.98
N PRO A 387 -11.74 21.11 8.97
CA PRO A 387 -10.64 21.86 8.35
C PRO A 387 -9.70 22.59 9.33
N LEU A 388 -8.42 22.68 8.99
CA LEU A 388 -7.37 23.34 9.79
C LEU A 388 -7.75 24.76 10.23
N TYR A 389 -8.28 25.59 9.34
CA TYR A 389 -8.67 26.96 9.72
C TYR A 389 -9.70 26.96 10.87
N LYS A 390 -10.69 26.05 10.84
CA LYS A 390 -11.68 25.88 11.91
C LYS A 390 -11.06 25.34 13.18
N VAL A 391 -10.11 24.39 13.06
CA VAL A 391 -9.33 23.90 14.21
C VAL A 391 -8.66 25.08 14.90
N VAL A 392 -7.97 25.94 14.16
CA VAL A 392 -7.31 27.12 14.71
C VAL A 392 -8.31 28.02 15.43
N GLN A 393 -9.45 28.36 14.82
CA GLN A 393 -10.47 29.20 15.48
C GLN A 393 -10.96 28.61 16.81
N GLN A 394 -11.30 27.33 16.82
CA GLN A 394 -11.77 26.63 18.01
C GLN A 394 -10.69 26.60 19.10
N MET A 395 -9.45 26.30 18.73
CA MET A 395 -8.34 26.24 19.67
C MET A 395 -7.93 27.63 20.17
N THR A 396 -8.09 28.69 19.38
CA THR A 396 -7.92 30.07 19.85
C THR A 396 -8.90 30.40 20.97
N ILE A 397 -10.18 30.06 20.81
CA ILE A 397 -11.22 30.31 21.81
C ILE A 397 -10.96 29.48 23.06
N ALA A 398 -10.65 28.19 22.89
CA ALA A 398 -10.35 27.31 24.01
C ALA A 398 -9.10 27.78 24.78
N SER A 399 -8.04 28.19 24.09
CA SER A 399 -6.85 28.77 24.73
C SER A 399 -7.14 30.07 25.47
N ALA A 400 -8.14 30.85 25.03
CA ALA A 400 -8.51 32.10 25.67
C ALA A 400 -9.47 31.94 26.86
N SER A 401 -10.23 30.83 26.94
CA SER A 401 -11.35 30.72 27.90
C SER A 401 -11.49 29.39 28.63
N GLU A 402 -10.87 28.30 28.15
CA GLU A 402 -11.06 26.94 28.66
C GLU A 402 -9.79 26.32 29.26
N ASP A 403 -8.63 26.99 29.16
CA ASP A 403 -7.40 26.55 29.81
C ASP A 403 -7.48 26.78 31.33
N TYR A 404 -7.81 25.72 32.08
CA TYR A 404 -8.05 25.72 33.53
C TYR A 404 -6.92 26.31 34.38
N ARG A 405 -5.72 26.47 33.82
CA ARG A 405 -4.57 27.08 34.51
C ARG A 405 -4.67 28.59 34.61
N PHE A 406 -5.56 29.22 33.82
CA PHE A 406 -5.68 30.67 33.70
C PHE A 406 -7.14 31.11 33.73
N TYR A 407 -7.39 32.35 34.19
CA TYR A 407 -8.70 32.97 34.01
C TYR A 407 -8.94 33.33 32.53
N PRO A 408 -10.19 33.46 32.06
CA PRO A 408 -10.47 33.88 30.69
C PRO A 408 -9.75 35.19 30.32
N VAL A 409 -9.34 35.32 29.06
CA VAL A 409 -8.69 36.52 28.52
C VAL A 409 -9.66 37.71 28.52
N THR A 410 -9.16 38.87 28.96
CA THR A 410 -9.90 40.14 29.02
C THR A 410 -9.52 41.08 27.88
N GLU A 411 -10.37 42.08 27.61
CA GLU A 411 -10.17 43.02 26.50
C GLU A 411 -8.86 43.83 26.63
N ASP A 412 -8.49 44.26 27.83
CA ASP A 412 -7.27 45.04 28.09
C ASP A 412 -5.97 44.25 27.79
N GLU A 413 -6.04 42.92 27.81
CA GLU A 413 -4.92 42.02 27.51
C GLU A 413 -4.67 41.88 26.00
N LEU A 414 -5.69 42.07 25.15
CA LEU A 414 -5.64 41.74 23.72
C LEU A 414 -4.45 42.36 22.99
N LYS A 415 -4.15 43.63 23.29
CA LYS A 415 -3.05 44.40 22.67
C LYS A 415 -1.65 43.84 22.98
N ASN A 416 -1.52 43.10 24.08
CA ASN A 416 -0.24 42.57 24.58
C ASN A 416 -0.15 41.05 24.43
N ILE A 417 -1.20 40.40 23.91
CA ILE A 417 -1.18 38.98 23.61
C ILE A 417 -0.41 38.77 22.32
N GLU A 418 0.49 37.79 22.32
CA GLU A 418 1.17 37.24 21.15
C GLU A 418 0.63 35.83 20.89
N ILE A 419 0.37 35.53 19.62
CA ILE A 419 -0.18 34.23 19.19
C ILE A 419 0.92 33.41 18.51
N GLU A 420 1.04 32.16 18.95
CA GLU A 420 1.81 31.11 18.29
C GLU A 420 0.87 29.97 17.88
N ILE A 421 1.06 29.42 16.68
CA ILE A 421 0.30 28.29 16.17
C ILE A 421 1.29 27.16 15.90
N SER A 422 0.95 25.97 16.41
CA SER A 422 1.66 24.72 16.08
C SER A 422 0.73 23.82 15.29
N VAL A 423 0.93 23.70 13.98
CA VAL A 423 0.13 22.81 13.12
C VAL A 423 0.79 21.44 13.04
N LEU A 424 0.01 20.39 13.29
CA LEU A 424 0.48 19.02 13.42
C LEU A 424 0.29 18.27 12.10
N THR A 425 1.34 17.59 11.69
CA THR A 425 1.24 16.60 10.62
C THR A 425 0.42 15.37 11.08
N PRO A 426 -0.18 14.59 10.16
CA PRO A 426 -0.94 13.40 10.53
C PRO A 426 -0.12 12.40 11.35
N LEU A 427 -0.74 11.82 12.38
CA LEU A 427 -0.11 10.82 13.26
C LEU A 427 0.35 9.59 12.45
N ARG A 428 1.64 9.26 12.56
CA ARG A 428 2.25 8.05 12.00
C ARG A 428 2.53 7.06 13.11
N ARG A 429 1.86 5.90 13.08
CA ARG A 429 2.10 4.82 14.05
C ARG A 429 3.52 4.28 13.91
N ILE A 430 4.21 4.09 15.03
CA ILE A 430 5.57 3.51 15.08
C ILE A 430 5.53 2.12 15.72
N LYS A 431 6.45 1.26 15.32
CA LYS A 431 6.64 -0.10 15.86
C LYS A 431 7.86 -0.19 16.76
N SER A 432 8.85 0.70 16.60
CA SER A 432 10.01 0.84 17.49
C SER A 432 10.24 2.30 17.87
N ILE A 433 10.76 2.52 19.09
CA ILE A 433 11.21 3.84 19.55
C ILE A 433 12.40 4.37 18.71
N ASP A 434 13.11 3.49 18.00
CA ASP A 434 14.20 3.86 17.11
C ASP A 434 13.75 4.79 15.98
N GLU A 435 12.47 4.72 15.61
CA GLU A 435 11.84 5.59 14.60
C GLU A 435 11.63 7.04 15.08
N ILE A 436 11.81 7.30 16.38
CA ILE A 436 11.71 8.65 16.96
C ILE A 436 13.03 9.39 16.74
N GLN A 437 12.96 10.55 16.09
CA GLN A 437 14.06 11.50 16.02
C GLN A 437 13.75 12.62 17.01
N LEU A 438 14.51 12.69 18.11
CA LEU A 438 14.32 13.72 19.13
C LEU A 438 14.54 15.11 18.52
N GLY A 439 13.69 16.05 18.89
CA GLY A 439 13.69 17.42 18.38
C GLY A 439 13.08 17.60 16.99
N LYS A 440 12.96 16.53 16.20
CA LYS A 440 12.19 16.52 14.94
C LYS A 440 10.76 16.02 15.16
N HIS A 441 10.59 14.91 15.86
CA HIS A 441 9.29 14.26 16.07
C HIS A 441 8.70 14.59 17.45
N GLY A 442 7.42 14.95 17.46
CA GLY A 442 6.54 14.83 18.61
C GLY A 442 6.02 13.41 18.74
N ILE A 443 5.54 13.07 19.92
CA ILE A 443 4.98 11.75 20.24
C ILE A 443 3.54 11.87 20.68
N TYR A 444 2.74 10.86 20.32
CA TYR A 444 1.40 10.67 20.83
C TYR A 444 1.26 9.22 21.29
N ILE A 445 0.91 9.05 22.57
CA ILE A 445 0.77 7.75 23.23
C ILE A 445 -0.72 7.54 23.48
N LYS A 446 -1.24 6.37 23.11
CA LYS A 446 -2.63 6.00 23.36
C LYS A 446 -2.72 4.62 24.00
N LYS A 447 -3.44 4.52 25.12
CA LYS A 447 -3.73 3.26 25.80
C LYS A 447 -5.16 3.28 26.34
N GLY A 448 -6.07 2.61 25.63
CA GLY A 448 -7.50 2.67 25.93
C GLY A 448 -8.05 4.09 25.77
N LEU A 449 -8.64 4.63 26.84
CA LEU A 449 -9.15 6.01 26.90
C LEU A 449 -8.08 7.04 27.25
N ASN A 450 -6.91 6.59 27.71
CA ASN A 450 -5.83 7.48 28.14
C ASN A 450 -4.94 7.83 26.95
N SER A 451 -4.59 9.11 26.84
CA SER A 451 -3.66 9.59 25.82
C SER A 451 -2.79 10.72 26.34
N GLY A 452 -1.56 10.79 25.85
CA GLY A 452 -0.61 11.83 26.19
C GLY A 452 0.23 12.22 24.98
N THR A 453 0.74 13.45 24.98
CA THR A 453 1.56 13.94 23.88
C THR A 453 2.68 14.86 24.35
N PHE A 454 3.76 14.89 23.58
CA PHE A 454 4.74 15.96 23.60
C PHE A 454 5.06 16.42 22.18
N LEU A 455 5.19 17.73 22.01
CA LEU A 455 5.66 18.37 20.77
C LEU A 455 7.17 18.13 20.58
N PRO A 456 7.70 18.19 19.34
CA PRO A 456 9.14 18.03 19.07
C PRO A 456 10.04 18.93 19.94
N LYS A 457 9.59 20.16 20.20
CA LYS A 457 10.34 21.18 20.96
C LYS A 457 10.61 20.77 22.42
N VAL A 458 9.73 19.98 23.02
CA VAL A 458 9.93 19.50 24.41
C VAL A 458 11.21 18.68 24.49
N ALA A 459 11.47 17.82 23.50
CA ALA A 459 12.70 17.03 23.46
C ALA A 459 13.96 17.91 23.35
N THR A 460 13.90 19.01 22.58
CA THR A 460 15.04 19.95 22.48
C THR A 460 15.24 20.78 23.75
N GLU A 461 14.17 21.14 24.46
CA GLU A 461 14.24 21.98 25.66
C GLU A 461 14.70 21.19 26.89
N THR A 462 14.37 19.89 26.98
CA THR A 462 14.70 19.06 28.14
C THR A 462 15.99 18.27 27.99
N GLY A 463 16.39 17.93 26.76
CA GLY A 463 17.55 17.07 26.49
C GLY A 463 17.39 15.61 26.92
N TRP A 464 16.16 15.16 27.13
CA TRP A 464 15.84 13.78 27.54
C TRP A 464 16.21 12.73 26.47
N THR A 465 16.55 11.52 26.92
CA THR A 465 16.64 10.32 26.08
C THR A 465 15.26 9.92 25.52
N LYS A 466 15.21 9.00 24.55
CA LYS A 466 13.94 8.55 23.95
C LYS A 466 13.03 7.89 24.99
N GLU A 467 13.62 7.10 25.88
CA GLU A 467 12.94 6.41 26.96
C GLU A 467 12.40 7.37 28.01
N GLU A 468 13.16 8.40 28.38
CA GLU A 468 12.70 9.47 29.28
C GLU A 468 11.61 10.31 28.63
N PHE A 469 11.74 10.63 27.35
CA PHE A 469 10.73 11.38 26.59
C PHE A 469 9.39 10.65 26.56
N LEU A 470 9.41 9.33 26.30
CA LEU A 470 8.23 8.46 26.36
C LEU A 470 7.73 8.25 27.80
N GLY A 471 8.63 8.09 28.76
CA GLY A 471 8.32 7.85 30.18
C GLY A 471 7.58 9.02 30.81
N HIS A 472 8.11 10.24 30.65
CA HIS A 472 7.45 11.47 31.08
C HIS A 472 6.12 11.68 30.36
N CYS A 473 6.05 11.41 29.05
CA CYS A 473 4.79 11.54 28.32
C CYS A 473 3.72 10.56 28.85
N ALA A 474 4.11 9.31 29.10
CA ALA A 474 3.24 8.28 29.63
C ALA A 474 2.75 8.59 31.06
N GLN A 475 3.64 9.06 31.92
CA GLN A 475 3.32 9.38 33.30
C GLN A 475 2.56 10.71 33.44
N ASP A 476 3.11 11.79 32.89
CA ASP A 476 2.70 13.16 33.20
C ASP A 476 1.58 13.65 32.27
N LYS A 477 1.42 13.05 31.08
CA LYS A 477 0.41 13.46 30.09
C LYS A 477 -0.68 12.41 29.89
N ALA A 478 -0.29 11.14 29.74
CA ALA A 478 -1.27 10.06 29.55
C ALA A 478 -1.80 9.48 30.88
N GLY A 479 -1.12 9.72 32.01
CA GLY A 479 -1.51 9.16 33.30
C GLY A 479 -1.50 7.63 33.34
N ILE A 480 -0.63 6.98 32.56
CA ILE A 480 -0.52 5.51 32.46
C ILE A 480 0.76 4.94 33.10
N GLY A 481 1.48 5.79 33.84
CA GLY A 481 2.73 5.45 34.54
C GLY A 481 3.96 5.38 33.63
N TRP A 482 5.15 5.45 34.23
CA TRP A 482 6.44 5.58 33.52
C TRP A 482 6.68 4.53 32.42
N ASN A 483 6.37 3.26 32.70
CA ASN A 483 6.56 2.17 31.73
C ASN A 483 5.30 1.88 30.88
N GLY A 484 4.22 2.65 31.06
CA GLY A 484 2.94 2.40 30.40
C GLY A 484 2.98 2.61 28.88
N TRP A 485 4.04 3.20 28.34
CA TRP A 485 4.24 3.34 26.90
C TRP A 485 4.66 2.04 26.20
N LYS A 486 5.23 1.07 26.92
CA LYS A 486 5.81 -0.16 26.33
C LYS A 486 4.76 -1.09 25.70
N ASP A 487 3.53 -1.01 26.19
CA ASP A 487 2.38 -1.76 25.70
C ASP A 487 1.25 -0.83 25.21
N ALA A 488 1.56 0.45 24.96
CA ALA A 488 0.65 1.42 24.37
C ALA A 488 0.82 1.50 22.85
N GLU A 489 -0.16 2.09 22.18
CA GLU A 489 0.02 2.52 20.79
C GLU A 489 0.84 3.80 20.74
N LEU A 490 1.96 3.76 20.02
CA LEU A 490 2.85 4.89 19.85
C LEU A 490 2.73 5.48 18.45
N TYR A 491 2.67 6.80 18.38
CA TYR A 491 2.60 7.57 17.15
C TYR A 491 3.63 8.69 17.20
N THR A 492 4.11 9.08 16.02
CA THR A 492 4.96 10.26 15.81
C THR A 492 4.29 11.24 14.88
N TYR A 493 4.63 12.51 15.03
CA TYR A 493 4.24 13.59 14.12
C TYR A 493 5.28 14.70 14.16
N GLU A 494 5.28 15.57 13.16
CA GLU A 494 6.02 16.83 13.13
C GLU A 494 5.07 18.01 13.36
N ALA A 495 5.60 19.12 13.88
CA ALA A 495 4.84 20.33 14.15
C ALA A 495 5.46 21.53 13.42
N LEU A 496 4.66 22.20 12.59
CA LEU A 496 5.00 23.50 12.01
C LEU A 496 4.65 24.59 13.02
N VAL A 497 5.67 25.19 13.63
CA VAL A 497 5.51 26.25 14.64
C VAL A 497 5.80 27.60 13.99
N PHE A 498 4.90 28.56 14.19
CA PHE A 498 5.07 29.93 13.72
C PHE A 498 4.28 30.90 14.62
N ASN A 499 4.76 32.13 14.75
CA ASN A 499 4.17 33.16 15.60
C ASN A 499 4.07 34.51 14.89
N GLU A 500 3.34 35.46 15.47
CA GLU A 500 3.14 36.78 14.87
C GLU A 500 4.43 37.58 14.69
N LYS A 501 5.40 37.45 15.60
CA LYS A 501 6.66 38.21 15.53
C LYS A 501 7.49 37.88 14.31
N GLU A 502 7.41 36.66 13.80
CA GLU A 502 8.10 36.23 12.57
C GLU A 502 7.67 37.03 11.34
N PHE A 503 6.50 37.67 11.39
CA PHE A 503 5.89 38.36 10.24
C PHE A 503 5.65 39.86 10.46
N LEU A 504 6.05 40.41 11.61
CA LEU A 504 6.12 41.84 11.89
C LEU A 504 7.47 42.38 11.40
N LYS A 505 7.56 42.72 10.11
CA LYS A 505 8.67 43.51 9.53
C LYS A 505 8.19 44.90 9.17
#